data_AF-W1UID9-F1
#
_entry.id   AF-W1UID9-F1
#
_cell.length_a   1.000
_cell.length_b   1.000
_cell.length_c   1.000
_cell.angle_alpha   90.00
_cell.angle_beta   90.00
_cell.angle_gamma   90.00
#
_symmetry.space_group_name_H-M   'P 1'
#
loop_
_entity.id
_entity.type
_entity.pdbx_description
1 polymer ?
#
loop_
_entity_poly.entity_id
_entity_poly.type
_entity_poly.pdbx_seq_one_letter_code
_entity_poly.pdbx_strand_id
1 'polypeptide(L)' 'TEVGPGVYDIHSPRVPNEGEIDHTIEAILAKVPSKKVWINPDCGLKTRGIPETKESLIRLVEAAKAAREKL' A
#
# COMPACT_ATOMS: atom_id res chain seq x y z
N THR A 1 -11.20 -9.60 14.05
CA THR A 1 -10.02 -9.92 13.22
C THR A 1 -9.75 -8.74 12.31
N GLU A 2 -8.50 -8.29 12.28
CA GLU A 2 -7.99 -7.26 11.37
C GLU A 2 -7.40 -7.93 10.13
N VAL A 3 -7.25 -7.20 9.03
CA VAL A 3 -6.71 -7.69 7.76
C VAL A 3 -5.76 -6.66 7.14
N GLY A 4 -4.74 -7.13 6.42
CA GLY A 4 -3.82 -6.29 5.67
C GLY A 4 -3.60 -6.82 4.26
N PRO A 5 -4.57 -6.64 3.34
CA PRO A 5 -4.38 -6.97 1.93
C PRO A 5 -3.21 -6.14 1.39
N GLY A 6 -2.30 -6.79 0.68
CA GLY A 6 -1.17 -6.11 0.06
C GLY A 6 -1.63 -5.06 -0.95
N VAL A 7 -0.97 -3.89 -0.94
CA VAL A 7 -1.35 -2.74 -1.79
C VAL A 7 -0.41 -2.49 -2.95
N TYR A 8 0.68 -3.27 -3.07
CA TYR A 8 1.52 -3.28 -4.25
C TYR A 8 2.37 -4.56 -4.35
N ASP A 9 2.68 -4.90 -5.60
CA ASP A 9 3.45 -6.08 -5.97
C ASP A 9 4.96 -5.90 -5.69
N ILE A 10 5.49 -6.72 -4.79
CA ILE A 10 6.91 -6.75 -4.44
C ILE A 10 7.75 -7.64 -5.36
N HIS A 11 7.13 -8.40 -6.26
CA HIS A 11 7.83 -9.24 -7.22
C HIS A 11 8.24 -8.46 -8.49
N SER A 12 7.69 -7.26 -8.66
CA SER A 12 8.10 -6.31 -9.69
C SER A 12 9.16 -5.33 -9.18
N PRO A 13 10.19 -5.01 -10.00
CA PRO A 13 11.14 -3.96 -9.64
C PRO A 13 10.56 -2.54 -9.73
N ARG A 14 9.34 -2.41 -10.27
CA ARG A 14 8.69 -1.13 -10.55
C ARG A 14 8.22 -0.46 -9.26
N VAL A 15 8.40 0.84 -9.19
CA VAL A 15 7.74 1.68 -8.17
C VAL A 15 6.27 1.89 -8.58
N PRO A 16 5.29 1.64 -7.70
CA PRO A 16 3.86 1.84 -8.00
C PRO A 16 3.61 3.24 -8.53
N ASN A 17 2.84 3.38 -9.62
CA ASN A 17 2.58 4.68 -10.23
C ASN A 17 1.79 5.59 -9.27
N GLU A 18 1.80 6.89 -9.55
CA GLU A 18 0.98 7.84 -8.80
C GLU A 18 -0.50 7.41 -8.83
N GLY A 19 -1.16 7.45 -7.67
CA GLY A 19 -2.56 7.03 -7.50
C GLY A 19 -2.77 5.51 -7.45
N GLU A 20 -1.81 4.67 -7.83
CA GLU A 20 -2.03 3.21 -7.90
C GLU A 20 -2.34 2.61 -6.52
N ILE A 21 -1.60 3.03 -5.50
CA ILE A 21 -1.82 2.61 -4.12
C ILE A 21 -3.14 3.18 -3.58
N ASP A 22 -3.46 4.44 -3.90
CA ASP A 22 -4.70 5.09 -3.47
C ASP A 22 -5.94 4.32 -3.96
N HIS A 23 -6.00 3.98 -5.24
CA HIS A 23 -7.10 3.19 -5.80
C HIS A 23 -7.23 1.82 -5.13
N THR A 24 -6.10 1.18 -4.80
CA THR A 24 -6.09 -0.12 -4.13
C THR A 24 -6.63 0.00 -2.70
N ILE A 25 -6.21 1.03 -1.96
CA ILE A 25 -6.72 1.33 -0.62
C ILE A 25 -8.22 1.61 -0.67
N GLU A 26 -8.69 2.44 -1.61
CA GLU A 26 -10.11 2.75 -1.78
C GLU A 26 -10.93 1.49 -2.07
N ALA A 27 -10.43 0.59 -2.91
CA ALA A 27 -11.07 -0.69 -3.20
C ALA A 27 -11.14 -1.63 -1.98
N ILE A 28 -10.13 -1.59 -1.10
CA ILE A 28 -10.14 -2.34 0.17
C ILE A 28 -11.16 -1.74 1.15
N LEU A 29 -11.15 -0.41 1.32
CA LEU A 29 -12.04 0.31 2.23
C LEU A 29 -13.51 0.21 1.83
N ALA A 30 -13.80 0.04 0.54
CA ALA A 30 -15.15 -0.25 0.04
C ALA A 30 -15.71 -1.61 0.52
N LYS A 31 -14.85 -2.54 0.96
CA LYS A 31 -15.21 -3.91 1.34
C LYS A 31 -14.99 -4.21 2.83
N VAL A 32 -14.05 -3.52 3.47
CA VAL A 32 -13.64 -3.78 4.85
C VAL A 32 -13.71 -2.49 5.68
N PRO A 33 -14.35 -2.50 6.87
CA PRO A 33 -14.38 -1.33 7.73
C PRO A 33 -12.97 -0.80 8.03
N SER A 34 -12.76 0.51 7.88
CA SER A 34 -11.44 1.17 8.00
C SER A 34 -10.69 0.80 9.28
N LYS A 35 -11.39 0.68 10.41
CA LYS A 35 -10.83 0.29 11.72
C LYS A 35 -10.23 -1.14 11.76
N LYS A 36 -10.43 -1.96 10.73
CA LYS A 36 -9.92 -3.33 10.62
C LYS A 36 -8.85 -3.49 9.56
N VAL A 37 -8.46 -2.42 8.87
CA VAL A 37 -7.55 -2.47 7.71
C VAL A 37 -6.16 -1.96 8.11
N TRP A 38 -5.15 -2.77 7.79
CA TRP A 38 -3.75 -2.37 7.77
C TRP A 38 -3.27 -2.20 6.33
N ILE A 39 -2.36 -1.25 6.10
CA ILE A 39 -1.74 -1.02 4.79
C ILE A 39 -0.32 -1.58 4.82
N ASN A 40 -0.03 -2.54 3.94
CA ASN A 40 1.27 -3.20 3.82
C ASN A 40 1.53 -3.66 2.38
N PRO A 41 2.78 -3.96 2.00
CA PRO A 41 3.09 -4.62 0.72
C PRO A 41 2.52 -6.04 0.65
N ASP A 42 2.56 -6.66 -0.54
CA ASP A 42 2.12 -8.05 -0.77
C ASP A 42 2.93 -9.08 0.04
N CYS A 43 4.23 -8.87 0.20
CA CYS A 43 5.11 -9.78 0.93
C CYS A 43 6.37 -9.04 1.45
N GLY A 44 7.35 -9.82 1.92
CA GLY A 44 8.65 -9.31 2.36
C GLY A 44 9.48 -8.72 1.23
N LEU A 45 10.39 -7.81 1.58
CA LEU A 45 11.17 -6.99 0.64
C LEU A 45 12.58 -7.56 0.34
N LYS A 46 12.85 -8.82 0.72
CA LYS A 46 14.19 -9.45 0.64
C LYS A 46 14.79 -9.41 -0.78
N THR A 47 13.94 -9.47 -1.81
CA THR A 47 14.34 -9.51 -3.22
C THR A 47 14.38 -8.14 -3.88
N ARG A 48 14.06 -7.06 -3.15
CA ARG A 48 14.03 -5.70 -3.68
C ARG A 48 15.37 -4.97 -3.45
N GLY A 49 15.74 -4.08 -4.36
CA GLY A 49 16.81 -3.12 -4.14
C GLY A 49 16.37 -2.00 -3.19
N ILE A 50 17.32 -1.20 -2.72
CA ILE A 50 17.05 -0.11 -1.76
C ILE A 50 16.34 1.10 -2.41
N PRO A 51 16.77 1.62 -3.59
CA PRO A 51 16.19 2.85 -4.16
C PRO A 51 14.68 2.75 -4.40
N GLU A 52 14.29 1.73 -5.16
CA GLU A 52 12.91 1.33 -5.41
C GLU A 52 12.08 1.02 -4.15
N THR A 53 12.64 0.33 -3.16
CA THR A 53 11.92 -0.02 -1.93
C THR A 53 11.58 1.24 -1.16
N LYS A 54 12.56 2.14 -1.02
CA LYS A 54 12.36 3.41 -0.34
C LYS A 54 11.28 4.22 -1.03
N GLU A 55 11.33 4.32 -2.36
CA GLU A 55 10.34 5.09 -3.12
C GLU A 55 8.93 4.47 -3.02
N SER A 56 8.79 3.16 -3.18
CA SER A 56 7.50 2.47 -3.03
C SER A 56 6.91 2.61 -1.63
N LEU A 57 7.74 2.54 -0.58
CA LEU A 57 7.28 2.70 0.80
C LEU A 57 6.91 4.16 1.13
N ILE A 58 7.61 5.15 0.56
CA ILE A 58 7.21 6.55 0.69
C ILE A 58 5.80 6.75 0.10
N ARG A 59 5.58 6.30 -1.15
CA ARG A 59 4.27 6.39 -1.80
C ARG A 59 3.18 5.65 -1.01
N LEU A 60 3.49 4.48 -0.46
CA LEU A 60 2.55 3.71 0.38
C LEU A 60 2.12 4.51 1.62
N VAL A 61 3.08 5.12 2.31
CA VAL A 61 2.80 5.88 3.53
C VAL A 61 2.04 7.17 3.21
N GLU A 62 2.36 7.83 2.10
CA GLU A 62 1.64 9.02 1.62
C GLU A 62 0.19 8.70 1.28
N ALA A 63 -0.06 7.65 0.50
CA ALA A 63 -1.41 7.18 0.18
C ALA A 63 -2.21 6.82 1.45
N ALA A 64 -1.58 6.14 2.42
CA ALA A 64 -2.21 5.82 3.69
C ALA A 64 -2.55 7.07 4.52
N LYS A 65 -1.73 8.14 4.47
CA LYS A 65 -2.04 9.41 5.13
C LYS A 65 -3.21 10.12 4.43
N ALA A 66 -3.17 10.22 3.10
CA ALA A 66 -4.24 10.81 2.32
C ALA A 66 -5.58 10.10 2.53
N ALA A 67 -5.57 8.77 2.60
CA ALA A 67 -6.77 7.99 2.91
C ALA A 67 -7.33 8.33 4.30
N ARG A 68 -6.46 8.50 5.32
CA ARG A 68 -6.89 8.86 6.69
C ARG A 68 -7.53 10.24 6.77
N GLU A 69 -7.09 11.20 5.95
CA GLU A 69 -7.71 12.53 5.89
C GLU A 69 -9.13 12.50 5.30
N LYS A 70 -9.48 11.45 4.56
CA LYS A 70 -10.80 11.25 3.93
C LYS A 70 -11.76 10.37 4.75
N LEU A 71 -11.32 9.80 5.88
CA LEU A 71 -12.13 8.94 6.77
C LEU A 71 -12.96 9.76 7.77
#